data_AF-A0A936W2E3-F1
#
_entry.id   AF-A0A936W2E3-F1
#
_cell.length_a   1.000
_cell.length_b   1.000
_cell.length_c   1.000
_cell.angle_alpha   90.00
_cell.angle_beta   90.00
_cell.angle_gamma   90.00
#
_symmetry.space_group_name_H-M   'P 1'
#
loop_
_entity.id
_entity.type
_entity.pdbx_description
1 polymer ?
#
loop_
_entity_poly.entity_id
_entity_poly.type
_entity_poly.pdbx_seq_one_letter_code
_entity_poly.pdbx_strand_id
1 'polypeptide(L)'
;MQKQSLHFETDAKAYYELKTFRDEQQIELVEGYYNAAISGYELSGLTLKAGRLAMQPYDNRFFASMESSTAITAMKLLSNNSNFPDSPLELSKKEMRKNFDLSLDKKYVDDNADSIYVISYEPVDTAGMFFKGTVWINKTNNTILKITLNCHHCKKYPFSAHFPWRHDFKCKFCDCQNLYNPTRSHDL
;
A
#
# COMPACT_ATOMS: atom_id res chain seq x y z
N MET A 1 -1.71 -29.57 -19.73
CA MET A 1 -0.39 -29.37 -19.09
C MET A 1 -0.63 -28.61 -17.80
N GLN A 2 -0.52 -29.29 -16.65
CA GLN A 2 -0.64 -28.64 -15.34
C GLN A 2 0.61 -27.78 -15.13
N LYS A 3 0.41 -26.46 -15.04
CA LYS A 3 1.47 -25.51 -14.71
C LYS A 3 1.67 -25.62 -13.20
N GLN A 4 2.61 -26.45 -12.77
CA GLN A 4 3.02 -26.57 -11.39
C GLN A 4 3.57 -25.19 -10.98
N SER A 5 2.80 -24.41 -10.22
CA SER A 5 3.28 -23.14 -9.66
C SER A 5 4.37 -23.48 -8.65
N LEU A 6 5.62 -23.13 -8.96
CA LEU A 6 6.69 -23.18 -7.97
C LEU A 6 6.30 -22.20 -6.86
N HIS A 7 5.74 -22.71 -5.77
CA HIS A 7 5.67 -21.98 -4.51
C HIS A 7 7.08 -21.95 -3.93
N PHE A 8 7.76 -20.82 -4.14
CA PHE A 8 9.03 -20.53 -3.50
C PHE A 8 8.75 -19.99 -2.11
N GLU A 9 9.15 -20.73 -1.09
CA GLU A 9 9.13 -20.28 0.29
C GLU A 9 10.53 -19.82 0.70
N THR A 10 10.61 -18.64 1.31
CA THR A 10 11.88 -18.11 1.78
C THR A 10 11.71 -17.24 3.02
N ASP A 11 12.79 -17.13 3.79
CA ASP A 11 12.87 -16.23 4.93
C ASP A 11 13.62 -14.96 4.53
N ALA A 12 13.03 -13.82 4.87
CA ALA A 12 13.62 -12.49 4.70
C ALA A 12 13.68 -11.73 6.02
N LYS A 13 14.32 -10.56 6.00
CA LYS A 13 14.25 -9.58 7.08
C LYS A 13 13.30 -8.47 6.67
N ALA A 14 12.39 -8.11 7.56
CA ALA A 14 11.46 -6.99 7.36
C ALA A 14 11.62 -5.98 8.49
N TYR A 15 11.38 -4.71 8.15
CA TYR A 15 11.34 -3.59 9.08
C TYR A 15 10.03 -2.85 8.88
N TYR A 16 9.35 -2.54 9.98
CA TYR A 16 8.13 -1.76 9.99
C TYR A 16 8.24 -0.64 11.01
N GLU A 17 7.87 0.56 10.60
CA GLU A 17 7.80 1.74 11.45
C GLU A 17 6.44 2.43 11.27
N LEU A 18 5.79 2.75 12.37
CA LEU A 18 4.59 3.58 12.45
C LEU A 18 4.80 4.65 13.51
N LYS A 19 4.52 5.89 13.13
CA LYS A 19 4.47 7.03 14.05
C LYS A 19 3.15 7.74 13.85
N THR A 20 2.38 7.87 14.92
CA THR A 20 1.14 8.63 14.90
C THR A 20 1.32 9.91 15.68
N PHE A 21 0.93 11.01 15.06
CA PHE A 21 0.99 12.35 15.64
C PHE A 21 -0.41 12.90 15.79
N ARG A 22 -0.62 13.64 16.88
CA ARG A 22 -1.73 14.57 17.01
C ARG A 22 -1.14 15.96 17.16
N ASP A 23 -1.48 16.82 16.20
CA ASP A 23 -0.79 18.09 16.01
C ASP A 23 0.72 17.84 15.85
N GLU A 24 1.55 18.34 16.77
CA GLU A 24 3.01 18.11 16.77
C GLU A 24 3.46 17.07 17.80
N GLN A 25 2.54 16.52 18.59
CA GLN A 25 2.87 15.53 19.62
C GLN A 25 2.76 14.10 19.09
N GLN A 26 3.84 13.33 19.21
CA GLN A 26 3.81 11.91 18.91
C GLN A 26 3.05 11.15 20.00
N ILE A 27 1.96 10.48 19.62
CA ILE A 27 1.11 9.70 20.54
C ILE A 27 1.34 8.19 20.42
N GLU A 28 1.96 7.74 19.31
CA GLU A 28 2.24 6.34 19.04
C GLU A 28 3.60 6.16 18.35
N LEU A 29 4.35 5.16 18.78
CA LEU A 29 5.52 4.61 18.08
C LEU A 29 5.38 3.09 18.03
N VAL A 30 5.42 2.53 16.83
CA VAL A 30 5.70 1.11 16.62
C VAL A 30 6.91 1.03 15.71
N GLU A 31 7.97 0.41 16.18
CA GLU A 31 9.12 0.06 15.37
C GLU A 31 9.45 -1.41 15.60
N GLY A 32 9.55 -2.19 14.53
CA GLY A 32 9.78 -3.62 14.62
C GLY A 32 10.68 -4.15 13.52
N TYR A 33 11.62 -5.01 13.92
CA TYR A 33 12.42 -5.86 13.03
C TYR A 33 11.88 -7.28 13.11
N TYR A 34 11.62 -7.89 11.95
CA TYR A 34 10.96 -9.19 11.85
C TYR A 34 11.78 -10.16 11.00
N ASN A 35 11.67 -11.45 11.32
CA ASN A 35 11.82 -12.50 10.31
C ASN A 35 10.51 -12.58 9.54
N ALA A 36 10.56 -12.36 8.24
CA ALA A 36 9.40 -12.49 7.36
C ALA A 36 9.46 -13.84 6.63
N ALA A 37 8.42 -14.64 6.76
CA ALA A 37 8.19 -15.78 5.90
C ALA A 37 7.46 -15.29 4.64
N ILE A 38 8.01 -15.60 3.46
CA ILE A 38 7.49 -15.17 2.17
C ILE A 38 7.16 -16.41 1.34
N SER A 39 5.95 -16.44 0.77
CA SER A 39 5.55 -17.44 -0.23
C SER A 39 5.29 -16.73 -1.56
N GLY A 40 6.19 -16.90 -2.52
CA GLY A 40 6.16 -16.16 -3.78
C GLY A 40 6.31 -14.64 -3.56
N TYR A 41 5.23 -13.89 -3.75
CA TYR A 41 5.17 -12.44 -3.52
C TYR A 41 4.28 -12.06 -2.33
N GLU A 42 3.80 -13.04 -1.57
CA GLU A 42 2.93 -12.83 -0.42
C GLU A 42 3.70 -12.99 0.89
N LEU A 43 3.38 -12.12 1.85
CA LEU A 43 3.85 -12.25 3.21
C LEU A 43 2.99 -13.29 3.94
N SER A 44 3.55 -14.45 4.25
CA SER A 44 2.82 -15.54 4.92
C SER A 44 2.94 -15.48 6.45
N GLY A 45 3.98 -14.83 6.97
CA GLY A 45 4.17 -14.67 8.41
C GLY A 45 5.23 -13.64 8.78
N LEU A 46 5.09 -13.08 9.98
CA LEU A 46 6.06 -12.18 10.61
C LEU A 46 6.34 -12.66 12.04
N THR A 47 7.60 -12.94 12.32
CA THR A 47 8.08 -13.25 13.67
C THR A 47 8.94 -12.10 14.16
N LEU A 48 8.46 -11.39 15.19
CA LEU A 48 9.18 -10.25 15.77
C LEU A 48 10.53 -10.70 16.35
N LYS A 49 11.60 -10.02 15.95
CA LYS A 49 12.94 -10.20 16.52
C LYS A 49 13.21 -9.22 17.65
N ALA A 50 12.96 -7.95 17.38
CA ALA A 50 13.22 -6.83 18.27
C ALA A 50 12.35 -5.66 17.84
N GLY A 51 11.95 -4.82 18.77
CA GLY A 51 11.16 -3.65 18.46
C GLY A 51 11.02 -2.70 19.63
N ARG A 52 10.52 -1.50 19.33
CA ARG A 52 10.17 -0.46 20.30
C ARG A 52 8.69 -0.14 20.11
N LEU A 53 7.94 -0.24 21.20
CA LEU A 53 6.55 0.20 21.24
C LEU A 53 6.44 1.26 22.31
N ALA A 54 5.93 2.43 21.95
CA ALA A 54 5.64 3.50 22.90
C ALA A 54 4.28 4.10 22.59
N MET A 55 3.51 4.34 23.66
CA MET A 55 2.24 5.05 23.59
C MET A 55 2.28 6.16 24.62
N GLN A 56 1.84 7.35 24.20
CA GLN A 56 1.62 8.45 25.12
C GLN A 56 0.11 8.66 25.28
N PRO A 57 -0.39 8.84 26.51
CA PRO A 57 -1.78 9.17 26.70
C PRO A 57 -2.06 10.55 26.11
N TYR A 58 -3.17 10.68 25.40
CA TYR A 58 -3.71 11.95 24.95
C TYR A 58 -5.15 12.06 25.46
N ASP A 59 -5.47 13.16 26.15
CA ASP A 59 -6.80 13.38 26.74
C ASP A 59 -7.29 12.17 27.55
N ASN A 60 -6.41 11.70 28.44
CA ASN A 60 -6.60 10.55 29.33
C ASN A 60 -6.92 9.21 28.63
N ARG A 61 -6.51 9.07 27.36
CA ARG A 61 -6.76 7.88 26.53
C ARG A 61 -5.50 7.43 25.81
N PHE A 62 -5.39 6.12 25.57
CA PHE A 62 -4.36 5.55 24.71
C PHE A 62 -4.94 5.30 23.32
N PHE A 63 -4.11 5.49 22.31
CA PHE A 63 -4.43 5.23 20.91
C PHE A 63 -3.42 4.22 20.36
N ALA A 64 -3.91 3.26 19.59
CA ALA A 64 -3.08 2.32 18.84
C ALA A 64 -3.72 2.09 17.47
N SER A 65 -2.95 2.20 16.41
CA SER A 65 -3.36 2.00 15.03
C SER A 65 -2.83 0.66 14.51
N MET A 66 -3.73 -0.29 14.29
CA MET A 66 -3.41 -1.62 13.74
C MET A 66 -3.74 -1.71 12.25
N GLU A 67 -4.52 -0.76 11.74
CA GLU A 67 -5.14 -0.75 10.42
C GLU A 67 -4.10 -0.78 9.29
N SER A 68 -2.98 -0.08 9.46
CA SER A 68 -1.87 -0.09 8.49
C SER A 68 -1.21 -1.46 8.39
N SER A 69 -0.97 -2.13 9.52
CA SER A 69 -0.40 -3.48 9.55
C SER A 69 -1.37 -4.50 8.94
N THR A 70 -2.66 -4.39 9.24
CA THR A 70 -3.71 -5.22 8.63
C THR A 70 -3.78 -5.01 7.12
N ALA A 71 -3.72 -3.77 6.64
CA ALA A 71 -3.70 -3.46 5.22
C ALA A 71 -2.49 -4.08 4.51
N ILE A 72 -1.28 -3.93 5.07
CA ILE A 72 -0.06 -4.48 4.47
C ILE A 72 -0.13 -6.01 4.38
N THR A 73 -0.58 -6.67 5.44
CA THR A 73 -0.67 -8.14 5.49
C THR A 73 -1.80 -8.70 4.62
N ALA A 74 -2.88 -7.95 4.40
CA ALA A 74 -4.02 -8.38 3.57
C ALA A 74 -3.80 -8.19 2.06
N MET A 75 -2.83 -7.36 1.66
CA MET A 75 -2.57 -7.07 0.25
C MET A 75 -1.94 -8.28 -0.44
N LYS A 76 -2.56 -8.71 -1.55
CA LYS A 76 -2.02 -9.74 -2.44
C LYS A 76 -1.68 -9.11 -3.79
N LEU A 77 -0.42 -9.17 -4.21
CA LEU A 77 0.05 -8.43 -5.39
C LEU A 77 -0.46 -8.99 -6.73
N LEU A 78 -0.74 -10.29 -6.79
CA LEU A 78 -1.09 -11.00 -8.03
C LEU A 78 -2.52 -11.55 -8.06
N SER A 79 -3.29 -11.28 -7.01
CA SER A 79 -4.69 -11.72 -6.94
C SER A 79 -5.57 -10.57 -6.50
N ASN A 80 -6.77 -10.51 -7.08
CA ASN A 80 -7.71 -9.44 -6.78
C ASN A 80 -8.13 -9.52 -5.32
N ASN A 81 -8.16 -8.36 -4.66
CA ASN A 81 -8.73 -8.20 -3.34
C ASN A 81 -9.75 -7.05 -3.36
N SER A 82 -11.01 -7.33 -3.01
CA SER A 82 -12.10 -6.35 -3.03
C SER A 82 -11.85 -5.11 -2.16
N ASN A 83 -10.93 -5.19 -1.21
CA ASN A 83 -10.62 -4.12 -0.27
C ASN A 83 -9.60 -3.10 -0.81
N PHE A 84 -8.98 -3.36 -1.96
CA PHE A 84 -7.97 -2.50 -2.57
C PHE A 84 -8.41 -2.03 -3.97
N PRO A 85 -7.92 -0.88 -4.45
CA PRO A 85 -7.94 -0.53 -5.86
C PRO A 85 -7.27 -1.63 -6.70
N ASP A 86 -7.74 -1.83 -7.91
CA ASP A 86 -7.24 -2.92 -8.75
C ASP A 86 -5.89 -2.53 -9.38
N SER A 87 -4.95 -3.48 -9.49
CA SER A 87 -3.65 -3.35 -10.15
C SER A 87 -3.64 -4.08 -11.50
N PRO A 88 -2.87 -3.67 -12.52
CA PRO A 88 -2.76 -4.44 -13.76
C PRO A 88 -2.29 -5.89 -13.52
N LEU A 89 -1.50 -6.14 -12.47
CA LEU A 89 -0.93 -7.46 -12.17
C LEU A 89 -1.96 -8.52 -11.74
N GLU A 90 -3.13 -8.10 -11.28
CA GLU A 90 -4.20 -9.01 -10.83
C GLU A 90 -5.23 -9.29 -11.93
N LEU A 91 -5.16 -8.56 -13.06
CA LEU A 91 -6.16 -8.59 -14.12
C LEU A 91 -5.78 -9.52 -15.26
N SER A 92 -6.80 -10.01 -15.98
CA SER A 92 -6.57 -10.68 -17.26
C SER A 92 -6.02 -9.69 -18.29
N LYS A 93 -5.31 -10.21 -19.31
CA LYS A 93 -4.77 -9.38 -20.41
C LYS A 93 -5.83 -8.50 -21.09
N LYS A 94 -7.07 -8.99 -21.18
CA LYS A 94 -8.18 -8.25 -21.81
C LYS A 94 -8.61 -7.06 -20.93
N GLU A 95 -8.75 -7.27 -19.63
CA GLU A 95 -9.14 -6.24 -18.67
C GLU A 95 -8.03 -5.21 -18.47
N MET A 96 -6.79 -5.68 -18.37
CA MET A 96 -5.61 -4.83 -18.28
C MET A 96 -5.55 -3.83 -19.45
N ARG A 97 -5.72 -4.30 -20.71
CA ARG A 97 -5.75 -3.43 -21.90
C ARG A 97 -6.93 -2.47 -21.95
N LYS A 98 -8.03 -2.80 -21.29
CA LYS A 98 -9.22 -1.96 -21.24
C LYS A 98 -9.08 -0.85 -20.21
N ASN A 99 -8.49 -1.18 -19.06
CA ASN A 99 -8.49 -0.32 -17.88
C ASN A 99 -7.18 0.44 -17.67
N PHE A 100 -6.09 0.05 -18.33
CA PHE A 100 -4.76 0.64 -18.16
C PHE A 100 -4.08 0.99 -19.48
N ASP A 101 -3.39 2.12 -19.47
CA ASP A 101 -2.31 2.40 -20.40
C ASP A 101 -0.97 1.96 -19.78
N LEU A 102 -0.13 1.27 -20.56
CA LEU A 102 1.13 0.69 -20.11
C LEU A 102 2.28 1.21 -20.98
N SER A 103 3.29 1.77 -20.34
CA SER A 103 4.47 2.32 -21.03
C SER A 103 5.73 1.57 -20.58
N LEU A 104 6.57 1.16 -21.53
CA LEU A 104 7.90 0.66 -21.23
C LEU A 104 8.86 1.85 -21.09
N ASP A 105 9.05 2.34 -19.87
CA ASP A 105 9.85 3.53 -19.59
C ASP A 105 11.34 3.29 -19.82
N LYS A 106 11.85 2.15 -19.34
CA LYS A 106 13.28 1.84 -19.37
C LYS A 106 13.52 0.35 -19.57
N LYS A 107 14.66 0.07 -20.20
CA LYS A 107 15.29 -1.24 -20.24
C LYS A 107 16.76 -1.07 -19.89
N TYR A 108 17.24 -1.78 -18.89
CA TYR A 108 18.65 -1.80 -18.53
C TYR A 108 19.09 -3.21 -18.15
N VAL A 109 20.38 -3.39 -17.94
CA VAL A 109 20.97 -4.62 -17.45
C VAL A 109 21.53 -4.33 -16.05
N ASP A 110 21.26 -5.19 -15.09
CA ASP A 110 21.79 -5.04 -13.73
C ASP A 110 23.22 -5.61 -13.61
N ASP A 111 23.79 -5.51 -12.41
CA ASP A 111 25.15 -5.98 -12.12
C ASP A 111 25.30 -7.50 -12.28
N ASN A 112 24.20 -8.26 -12.28
CA ASN A 112 24.16 -9.70 -12.49
C ASN A 112 23.94 -10.10 -13.96
N ALA A 113 24.03 -9.14 -14.88
CA ALA A 113 23.74 -9.30 -16.30
C ALA A 113 22.26 -9.64 -16.62
N ASP A 114 21.33 -9.37 -15.70
CA ASP A 114 19.91 -9.57 -15.91
C ASP A 114 19.24 -8.36 -16.57
N SER A 115 18.39 -8.62 -17.58
CA SER A 115 17.67 -7.53 -18.24
C SER A 115 16.45 -7.11 -17.43
N ILE A 116 16.41 -5.85 -16.99
CA ILE A 116 15.33 -5.28 -16.20
C ILE A 116 14.46 -4.38 -17.05
N TYR A 117 13.15 -4.61 -17.02
CA TYR A 117 12.13 -3.81 -17.68
C TYR A 117 11.41 -2.97 -16.63
N VAL A 118 11.32 -1.67 -16.87
CA VAL A 118 10.58 -0.73 -16.03
C VAL A 118 9.34 -0.33 -16.78
N ILE A 119 8.18 -0.73 -16.27
CA ILE A 119 6.88 -0.51 -16.91
C ILE A 119 6.04 0.39 -16.01
N SER A 120 5.71 1.57 -16.51
CA SER A 120 4.71 2.44 -15.89
C SER A 120 3.31 1.99 -16.30
N TYR A 121 2.36 2.21 -15.40
CA TYR A 121 0.96 1.91 -15.65
C TYR A 121 0.08 3.01 -15.07
N GLU A 122 -0.83 3.51 -15.90
CA GLU A 122 -1.81 4.51 -15.53
C GLU A 122 -3.22 4.03 -15.87
N PRO A 123 -4.19 4.19 -14.96
CA PRO A 123 -5.55 3.79 -15.26
C PRO A 123 -6.19 4.75 -16.27
N VAL A 124 -6.91 4.19 -17.23
CA VAL A 124 -7.71 4.95 -18.19
C VAL A 124 -8.84 5.69 -17.49
N ASP A 125 -9.42 5.08 -16.45
CA ASP A 125 -10.40 5.70 -15.57
C ASP A 125 -9.76 6.14 -14.24
N THR A 126 -9.75 7.45 -14.00
CA THR A 126 -9.19 8.06 -12.79
C THR A 126 -10.21 8.21 -11.65
N ALA A 127 -11.39 7.57 -11.74
CA ALA A 127 -12.44 7.66 -10.73
C ALA A 127 -12.12 6.98 -9.38
N GLY A 128 -10.88 6.53 -9.17
CA GLY A 128 -10.39 6.03 -7.87
C GLY A 128 -10.56 4.52 -7.63
N MET A 129 -10.79 3.73 -8.69
CA MET A 129 -10.97 2.28 -8.60
C MET A 129 -9.67 1.49 -8.87
N PHE A 130 -8.64 2.15 -9.36
CA PHE A 130 -7.40 1.53 -9.84
C PHE A 130 -6.16 2.20 -9.24
N PHE A 131 -5.09 1.43 -9.06
CA PHE A 131 -3.78 1.98 -8.73
C PHE A 131 -3.07 2.52 -9.97
N LYS A 132 -2.24 3.55 -9.81
CA LYS A 132 -1.21 3.93 -10.78
C LYS A 132 0.18 3.67 -10.21
N GLY A 133 1.17 3.45 -11.06
CA GLY A 133 2.55 3.30 -10.59
C GLY A 133 3.49 2.69 -11.61
N THR A 134 4.46 1.95 -11.09
CA THR A 134 5.56 1.40 -11.88
C THR A 134 5.92 0.02 -11.35
N VAL A 135 6.23 -0.91 -12.25
CA VAL A 135 6.74 -2.25 -11.92
C VAL A 135 8.09 -2.48 -12.58
N TRP A 136 9.01 -3.06 -11.82
CA TRP A 136 10.33 -3.49 -12.30
C TRP A 136 10.30 -5.00 -12.42
N ILE A 137 10.50 -5.50 -13.63
CA ILE A 137 10.45 -6.93 -13.95
C ILE A 137 11.81 -7.37 -14.46
N ASN A 138 12.39 -8.40 -13.85
CA ASN A 138 13.51 -9.12 -14.41
C ASN A 138 13.01 -9.98 -15.57
N LYS A 139 13.43 -9.65 -16.80
CA LYS A 139 12.97 -10.31 -18.02
C LYS A 139 13.53 -11.72 -18.19
N THR A 140 14.70 -12.01 -17.62
CA THR A 140 15.38 -13.30 -17.70
C THR A 140 14.53 -14.37 -17.01
N ASN A 141 14.14 -14.12 -15.77
CA ASN A 141 13.38 -15.08 -14.93
C ASN A 141 11.89 -14.73 -14.79
N ASN A 142 11.43 -13.60 -15.36
CA ASN A 142 10.07 -13.06 -15.26
C ASN A 142 9.61 -12.80 -13.81
N THR A 143 10.52 -12.32 -12.95
CA THR A 143 10.21 -11.97 -11.56
C THR A 143 9.99 -10.47 -11.36
N ILE A 144 9.14 -10.12 -10.41
CA ILE A 144 8.92 -8.72 -9.99
C ILE A 144 9.98 -8.38 -8.94
N LEU A 145 10.77 -7.35 -9.22
CA LEU A 145 11.80 -6.85 -8.32
C LEU A 145 11.29 -5.73 -7.42
N LYS A 146 10.39 -4.89 -7.96
CA LYS A 146 9.84 -3.73 -7.26
C LYS A 146 8.50 -3.38 -7.88
N ILE A 147 7.60 -2.85 -7.05
CA ILE A 147 6.36 -2.23 -7.49
C ILE A 147 6.09 -0.97 -6.66
N THR A 148 5.54 0.05 -7.30
CA THR A 148 4.93 1.20 -6.63
C THR A 148 3.43 1.18 -6.91
N LEU A 149 2.61 1.35 -5.88
CA LEU A 149 1.15 1.42 -5.95
C LEU A 149 0.71 2.75 -5.38
N ASN A 150 0.10 3.61 -6.20
CA ASN A 150 -0.33 4.94 -5.79
C ASN A 150 -1.78 5.16 -6.15
N CYS A 151 -2.53 5.78 -5.23
CA CYS A 151 -3.88 6.23 -5.48
C CYS A 151 -4.21 7.35 -4.48
N HIS A 152 -4.65 8.50 -4.99
CA HIS A 152 -4.88 9.70 -4.16
C HIS A 152 -6.34 9.83 -3.70
N HIS A 153 -7.30 9.42 -4.53
CA HIS A 153 -8.74 9.53 -4.27
C HIS A 153 -9.41 8.17 -4.40
N CYS A 154 -8.95 7.19 -3.63
CA CYS A 154 -9.39 5.82 -3.74
C CYS A 154 -10.82 5.65 -3.22
N LYS A 155 -11.67 5.01 -4.01
CA LYS A 155 -13.02 4.61 -3.59
C LYS A 155 -13.01 3.30 -2.80
N LYS A 156 -12.02 2.45 -3.07
CA LYS A 156 -11.71 1.25 -2.32
C LYS A 156 -10.49 1.50 -1.45
N TYR A 157 -10.57 1.15 -0.18
CA TYR A 157 -9.43 1.20 0.73
C TYR A 157 -9.65 0.18 1.86
N PRO A 158 -8.57 -0.39 2.43
CA PRO A 158 -8.63 -1.50 3.38
C PRO A 158 -8.96 -1.06 4.82
N PHE A 159 -9.33 0.21 5.02
CA PHE A 159 -9.58 0.79 6.33
C PHE A 159 -11.08 0.79 6.60
N SER A 160 -11.52 0.04 7.60
CA SER A 160 -12.87 0.13 8.15
C SER A 160 -12.84 1.02 9.39
N ALA A 161 -13.70 2.03 9.45
CA ALA A 161 -13.81 2.87 10.64
C ALA A 161 -14.33 2.02 11.82
N HIS A 162 -13.46 1.73 12.79
CA HIS A 162 -13.82 1.06 14.04
C HIS A 162 -14.43 2.06 15.03
N PHE A 163 -15.58 2.66 14.68
CA PHE A 163 -16.45 3.27 15.68
C PHE A 163 -17.86 2.71 15.51
N PRO A 164 -18.43 2.02 16.52
CA PRO A 164 -19.85 1.75 16.52
C PRO A 164 -20.56 3.10 16.62
N TRP A 165 -21.16 3.51 15.51
CA TRP A 165 -22.00 4.71 15.43
C TRP A 165 -23.10 4.65 16.51
N ARG A 166 -23.01 5.48 17.55
CA ARG A 166 -24.22 6.08 18.12
C ARG A 166 -24.61 7.20 17.17
N HIS A 167 -25.85 7.18 16.72
CA HIS A 167 -26.40 7.89 15.57
C HIS A 167 -26.30 9.44 15.51
N ASP A 168 -25.60 10.13 16.41
CA ASP A 168 -25.71 11.60 16.53
C ASP A 168 -24.40 12.42 16.47
N PHE A 169 -23.27 11.83 16.06
CA PHE A 169 -22.09 12.65 15.77
C PHE A 169 -21.89 12.78 14.25
N LYS A 170 -22.30 13.94 13.72
CA LYS A 170 -21.75 14.45 12.45
C LYS A 170 -20.23 14.48 12.60
N CYS A 171 -19.56 13.57 11.91
CA CYS A 171 -18.11 13.55 11.82
C CYS A 171 -17.65 14.85 11.14
N LYS A 172 -17.22 15.84 11.92
CA LYS A 172 -16.61 17.09 11.41
C LYS A 172 -15.14 16.92 11.01
N PHE A 173 -14.57 15.72 11.17
CA PHE A 173 -13.13 15.48 11.04
C PHE A 173 -12.73 14.63 9.82
N CYS A 174 -13.69 14.18 9.02
CA CYS A 174 -13.41 13.53 7.73
C CYS A 174 -13.81 14.42 6.56
N ASP A 175 -13.38 15.69 6.56
CA ASP A 175 -13.28 16.47 5.33
C ASP A 175 -11.85 16.30 4.78
N CYS A 176 -11.60 15.17 4.11
CA CYS A 176 -10.48 15.03 3.19
C CYS A 176 -10.77 15.75 1.85
N GLN A 177 -11.35 16.95 1.91
CA GLN A 177 -11.55 17.81 0.76
C GLN A 177 -11.18 19.25 1.12
N ASN A 178 -10.20 19.79 0.37
CA ASN A 178 -9.80 21.20 0.28
C ASN A 178 -8.82 21.74 1.34
N LEU A 179 -7.54 21.38 1.18
CA LEU A 179 -6.42 22.23 1.62
C LEU A 179 -5.79 22.95 0.43
N TYR A 180 -6.44 24.00 -0.10
CA TYR A 180 -5.76 25.16 -0.71
C TYR A 180 -6.75 26.29 -1.06
N ASN A 181 -6.69 27.43 -0.36
CA ASN A 181 -6.84 28.76 -0.98
C ASN A 181 -6.41 29.87 -0.02
N PRO A 182 -5.28 30.56 -0.24
CA PRO A 182 -4.95 31.79 0.47
C PRO A 182 -5.42 32.98 -0.37
N THR A 183 -6.43 33.73 0.06
CA THR A 183 -6.63 35.14 -0.33
C THR A 183 -7.78 35.82 0.41
N ARG A 184 -7.58 37.14 0.64
CA ARG A 184 -8.45 38.20 1.21
C ARG A 184 -8.47 38.24 2.75
N SER A 185 -7.84 39.18 3.44
CA SER A 185 -7.73 40.65 3.30
C SER A 185 -9.08 41.39 3.37
N HIS A 186 -9.10 42.39 4.26
CA HIS A 186 -10.06 43.48 4.50
C HIS A 186 -11.06 43.33 5.67
N ASP A 187 -10.79 44.18 6.68
CA ASP A 187 -11.65 45.25 7.19
C ASP A 187 -13.02 44.90 7.77
N LEU A 188 -13.11 44.86 9.12
CA LEU A 188 -13.61 45.92 10.01
C LEU A 188 -13.80 45.38 11.44
#